data_AF-A0A6G0RRN8-F1
#
_entry.id   AF-A0A6G0RRN8-F1
#
_cell.length_a   1.000
_cell.length_b   1.000
_cell.length_c   1.000
_cell.angle_alpha   90.00
_cell.angle_beta   90.00
_cell.angle_gamma   90.00
#
_symmetry.space_group_name_H-M   'P 1'
#
loop_
_entity.id
_entity.type
_entity.pdbx_description
1 polymer ?
#
loop_
_entity_poly.entity_id
_entity_poly.type
_entity_poly.pdbx_seq_one_letter_code
_entity_poly.pdbx_strand_id
1 'polypeptide(L)'
;MTRKTSAADRVKHLNDYDAYHHAILEATIDSGTSKAAPRSKHCCIRLLNLLFSDLFAVRFASIGDTPTRQQLDTGDIHSGSSFWRDVTVEFDTNRTDYNNLISPDVRFDGVDASVIVVHDAGSLCDLWKKCNSNYMKAMACFTNSGEHGDDFFDYCGGAVGVFYLRKCLEIKHDLTSFVEGGLRECDQLDS
;
A
#
# COMPACT_ATOMS: atom_id res chain seq x y z
N MET A 1 11.21 13.08 -34.34
CA MET A 1 9.91 13.73 -34.07
C MET A 1 9.21 12.94 -32.97
N THR A 2 9.33 13.39 -31.73
CA THR A 2 8.74 12.73 -30.55
C THR A 2 7.24 13.06 -30.54
N ARG A 3 6.37 12.08 -30.83
CA ARG A 3 4.92 12.28 -30.75
C ARG A 3 4.55 12.49 -29.28
N LYS A 4 4.31 13.74 -28.89
CA LYS A 4 3.69 14.04 -27.60
C LYS A 4 2.24 13.56 -27.67
N THR A 5 1.88 12.62 -26.80
CA THR A 5 0.51 12.16 -26.58
C THR A 5 -0.36 13.38 -26.33
N SER A 6 -1.38 13.59 -27.16
CA SER A 6 -2.22 14.79 -27.07
C SER A 6 -3.07 14.75 -25.80
N ALA A 7 -3.56 15.91 -25.34
CA ALA A 7 -4.48 15.95 -24.21
C ALA A 7 -5.73 15.07 -24.45
N ALA A 8 -6.20 14.99 -25.70
CA ALA A 8 -7.31 14.13 -26.10
C ALA A 8 -6.97 12.64 -25.92
N ASP A 9 -5.75 12.23 -26.27
CA ASP A 9 -5.30 10.84 -26.08
C ASP A 9 -5.18 10.48 -24.59
N ARG A 10 -4.77 11.43 -23.75
CA ARG A 10 -4.70 11.23 -22.28
C ARG A 10 -6.09 11.10 -21.66
N VAL A 11 -7.04 11.95 -22.06
CA VAL A 11 -8.44 11.88 -21.61
C VAL A 11 -9.09 10.58 -22.08
N LYS A 12 -8.81 10.14 -23.31
CA LYS A 12 -9.28 8.86 -23.80
C LYS A 12 -8.74 7.70 -22.95
N HIS A 13 -7.44 7.71 -22.64
CA HIS A 13 -6.84 6.66 -21.81
C HIS A 13 -7.43 6.62 -20.39
N LEU A 14 -7.69 7.78 -19.79
CA LEU A 14 -8.38 7.89 -18.51
C LEU A 14 -9.82 7.34 -18.57
N ASN A 15 -10.57 7.70 -19.61
CA ASN A 15 -11.94 7.19 -19.78
C ASN A 15 -11.97 5.67 -20.04
N ASP A 16 -11.02 5.16 -20.83
CA ASP A 16 -10.89 3.73 -21.10
C ASP A 16 -10.52 2.97 -19.82
N TYR A 17 -9.67 3.57 -18.97
CA TYR A 17 -9.31 3.07 -17.65
C TYR A 17 -10.52 3.07 -16.71
N ASP A 18 -11.24 4.19 -16.60
CA ASP A 18 -12.44 4.31 -15.76
C ASP A 18 -13.53 3.32 -16.19
N ALA A 19 -13.72 3.12 -17.51
CA ALA A 19 -14.65 2.15 -18.06
C ALA A 19 -14.26 0.69 -17.73
N TYR A 20 -12.96 0.38 -17.81
CA TYR A 20 -12.43 -0.93 -17.42
C TYR A 20 -12.63 -1.19 -15.92
N HIS A 21 -12.34 -0.20 -15.08
CA HIS A 21 -12.55 -0.28 -13.64
C HIS A 21 -14.03 -0.42 -13.29
N HIS A 22 -14.92 0.32 -13.95
CA HIS A 22 -16.36 0.19 -13.77
C HIS A 22 -16.87 -1.19 -14.17
N ALA A 23 -16.44 -1.72 -15.32
CA ALA A 23 -16.85 -3.06 -15.77
C ALA A 23 -16.39 -4.16 -14.81
N ILE A 24 -15.19 -4.05 -14.23
CA ILE A 24 -14.71 -4.98 -13.19
C ILE A 24 -15.52 -4.83 -11.90
N LEU A 25 -15.82 -3.60 -11.47
CA LEU A 25 -16.65 -3.39 -10.29
C LEU A 25 -18.04 -4.02 -10.49
N GLU A 26 -18.67 -3.81 -11.63
CA GLU A 26 -19.98 -4.39 -11.98
C GLU A 26 -19.93 -5.93 -12.06
N ALA A 27 -18.94 -6.50 -12.75
CA ALA A 27 -18.77 -7.96 -12.86
C ALA A 27 -18.54 -8.62 -11.50
N THR A 28 -18.02 -7.89 -10.52
CA THR A 28 -17.78 -8.40 -9.17
C THR A 28 -18.93 -8.14 -8.19
N ILE A 29 -19.97 -7.39 -8.58
CA ILE A 29 -21.18 -7.14 -7.79
C ILE A 29 -22.25 -8.22 -8.02
N ASP A 30 -22.19 -8.95 -9.14
CA ASP A 30 -23.14 -10.04 -9.45
C ASP A 30 -23.00 -11.28 -8.52
N SER A 31 -21.97 -11.29 -7.66
CA SER A 31 -21.82 -12.22 -6.53
C SER A 31 -22.19 -11.54 -5.21
N GLY A 32 -23.47 -11.24 -5.02
CA GLY A 32 -24.08 -11.10 -3.69
C GLY A 32 -24.01 -9.70 -3.04
N THR A 33 -25.19 -9.10 -2.92
CA THR A 33 -25.55 -7.90 -2.13
C THR A 33 -24.75 -7.67 -0.84
N SER A 34 -23.93 -6.62 -0.79
CA SER A 34 -23.83 -5.67 0.33
C SER A 34 -22.88 -4.50 -0.01
N LYS A 35 -23.17 -3.34 0.60
CA LYS A 35 -22.49 -2.03 0.53
C LYS A 35 -20.99 -2.12 0.23
N ALA A 36 -20.49 -1.25 -0.64
CA ALA A 36 -19.08 -1.18 -1.02
C ALA A 36 -18.13 -1.02 0.20
N ALA A 37 -17.63 -2.14 0.74
CA ALA A 37 -16.30 -2.36 1.35
C ALA A 37 -16.20 -3.77 1.99
N PRO A 38 -15.53 -4.75 1.34
CA PRO A 38 -14.78 -5.76 2.11
C PRO A 38 -13.38 -6.13 1.57
N ARG A 39 -12.97 -5.68 0.37
CA ARG A 39 -11.74 -6.20 -0.29
C ARG A 39 -10.44 -5.58 0.22
N SER A 40 -10.48 -4.39 0.84
CA SER A 40 -9.26 -3.63 1.16
C SER A 40 -8.40 -4.23 2.27
N LYS A 41 -8.99 -4.95 3.25
CA LYS A 41 -8.23 -5.48 4.40
C LYS A 41 -7.32 -6.64 4.02
N HIS A 42 -7.80 -7.54 3.15
CA HIS A 42 -7.04 -8.68 2.63
C HIS A 42 -5.85 -8.20 1.80
N CYS A 43 -6.13 -7.30 0.84
CA CYS A 43 -5.10 -6.73 -0.03
C CYS A 43 -4.05 -5.94 0.75
N CYS A 44 -4.46 -5.17 1.77
CA CYS A 44 -3.53 -4.40 2.59
C CYS A 44 -2.58 -5.34 3.35
N ILE A 45 -3.11 -6.40 3.97
CA ILE A 45 -2.30 -7.36 4.73
C ILE A 45 -1.36 -8.14 3.80
N ARG A 46 -1.84 -8.60 2.64
CA ARG A 46 -1.00 -9.23 1.63
C ARG A 46 0.12 -8.30 1.15
N LEU A 47 -0.20 -7.03 0.91
CA LEU A 47 0.77 -6.03 0.50
C LEU A 47 1.82 -5.82 1.60
N LEU A 48 1.41 -5.74 2.86
CA LEU A 48 2.34 -5.61 3.98
C LEU A 48 3.25 -6.84 4.12
N ASN A 49 2.73 -8.06 3.96
CA ASN A 49 3.55 -9.27 3.93
C ASN A 49 4.63 -9.22 2.84
N LEU A 50 4.25 -8.77 1.64
CA LEU A 50 5.16 -8.60 0.52
C LEU A 50 6.23 -7.54 0.81
N LEU A 51 5.83 -6.33 1.20
CA LEU A 51 6.74 -5.21 1.45
C LEU A 51 7.73 -5.50 2.60
N PHE A 52 7.28 -6.22 3.62
CA PHE A 52 8.09 -6.64 4.76
C PHE A 52 8.80 -7.99 4.57
N SER A 53 8.66 -8.64 3.41
CA SER A 53 9.42 -9.86 3.10
C SER A 53 10.92 -9.55 3.00
N ASP A 54 11.77 -10.57 3.17
CA ASP A 54 13.21 -10.40 3.01
C ASP A 54 13.61 -10.01 1.58
N LEU A 55 12.78 -10.38 0.60
CA LEU A 55 12.98 -10.04 -0.80
C LEU A 55 12.79 -8.54 -1.08
N PHE A 56 11.85 -7.88 -0.40
CA PHE A 56 11.49 -6.48 -0.69
C PHE A 56 11.90 -5.49 0.39
N ALA A 57 12.08 -5.88 1.64
CA ALA A 57 12.28 -4.96 2.77
C ALA A 57 13.42 -3.94 2.55
N VAL A 58 14.57 -4.40 2.03
CA VAL A 58 15.72 -3.50 1.76
C VAL A 58 15.36 -2.46 0.70
N ARG A 59 14.78 -2.89 -0.43
CA ARG A 59 14.35 -1.98 -1.50
C ARG A 59 13.22 -1.07 -1.04
N PHE A 60 12.36 -1.57 -0.18
CA PHE A 60 11.24 -0.84 0.38
C PHE A 60 11.72 0.30 1.26
N ALA A 61 12.72 0.10 2.13
CA ALA A 61 13.32 1.18 2.90
C ALA A 61 13.93 2.27 2.00
N SER A 62 14.58 1.85 0.91
CA SER A 62 15.23 2.78 -0.03
C SER A 62 14.28 3.66 -0.85
N ILE A 63 12.96 3.38 -0.89
CA ILE A 63 12.02 4.29 -1.58
C ILE A 63 11.82 5.61 -0.83
N GLY A 64 12.27 5.69 0.44
CA GLY A 64 12.30 6.93 1.23
C GLY A 64 13.54 7.79 1.00
N ASP A 65 14.53 7.27 0.27
CA ASP A 65 15.76 7.99 -0.03
C ASP A 65 15.52 9.10 -1.06
N THR A 66 16.38 10.11 -1.05
CA THR A 66 16.35 11.17 -2.07
C THR A 66 16.56 10.55 -3.46
N PRO A 67 15.65 10.78 -4.43
CA PRO A 67 15.79 10.24 -5.77
C PRO A 67 17.11 10.66 -6.42
N THR A 68 17.78 9.72 -7.07
CA THR A 68 18.96 10.03 -7.88
C THR A 68 18.57 10.79 -9.15
N ARG A 69 19.50 11.57 -9.72
CA ARG A 69 19.28 12.28 -10.98
C ARG A 69 18.85 11.35 -12.11
N GLN A 70 19.42 10.14 -12.17
CA GLN A 70 19.03 9.14 -13.16
C GLN A 70 17.58 8.70 -12.99
N GLN A 71 17.12 8.45 -11.76
CA GLN A 71 15.72 8.08 -11.50
C GLN A 71 14.76 9.21 -11.87
N LEU A 72 15.12 10.46 -11.61
CA LEU A 72 14.36 11.62 -12.05
C LEU A 72 14.29 11.69 -13.59
N ASP A 73 15.43 11.51 -14.27
CA ASP A 73 15.53 11.56 -15.73
C ASP A 73 14.73 10.44 -16.41
N THR A 74 14.63 9.25 -15.79
CA THR A 74 13.86 8.11 -16.32
C THR A 74 12.42 8.07 -15.83
N GLY A 75 12.02 8.95 -14.90
CA GLY A 75 10.72 8.91 -14.23
C GLY A 75 10.52 7.67 -13.35
N ASP A 76 11.61 7.03 -12.89
CA ASP A 76 11.58 5.82 -12.05
C ASP A 76 11.37 6.17 -10.57
N ILE A 77 10.31 6.94 -10.29
CA ILE A 77 9.98 7.48 -8.98
C ILE A 77 8.51 7.22 -8.62
N HIS A 78 8.21 7.21 -7.33
CA HIS A 78 6.85 7.00 -6.81
C HIS A 78 6.14 5.79 -7.42
N SER A 79 4.83 5.89 -7.67
CA SER A 79 3.97 4.86 -8.27
C SER A 79 4.41 4.42 -9.67
N GLY A 80 5.23 5.21 -10.38
CA GLY A 80 5.79 4.86 -11.68
C GLY A 80 7.07 4.02 -11.62
N SER A 81 7.63 3.80 -10.42
CA SER A 81 8.91 3.13 -10.28
C SER A 81 8.85 1.62 -10.55
N SER A 82 10.00 1.10 -10.98
CA SER A 82 10.33 -0.32 -11.12
C SER A 82 9.98 -1.12 -9.86
N PHE A 83 10.19 -0.53 -8.68
CA PHE A 83 9.79 -1.12 -7.40
C PHE A 83 8.31 -1.50 -7.36
N TRP A 84 7.39 -0.57 -7.68
CA TRP A 84 5.96 -0.87 -7.62
C TRP A 84 5.51 -1.82 -8.72
N ARG A 85 6.17 -1.83 -9.89
CA ARG A 85 5.92 -2.84 -10.93
C ARG A 85 6.31 -4.25 -10.47
N ASP A 86 7.47 -4.40 -9.82
CA ASP A 86 7.91 -5.69 -9.29
C ASP A 86 6.98 -6.15 -8.16
N VAL A 87 6.56 -5.21 -7.30
CA VAL A 87 5.55 -5.44 -6.26
C VAL A 87 4.24 -5.92 -6.86
N THR A 88 3.74 -5.33 -7.95
CA THR A 88 2.53 -5.80 -8.64
C THR A 88 2.67 -7.25 -9.10
N VAL A 89 3.78 -7.58 -9.78
CA VAL A 89 4.01 -8.93 -10.28
C VAL A 89 4.00 -9.96 -9.14
N GLU A 90 4.68 -9.68 -8.05
CA GLU A 90 4.74 -10.59 -6.90
C GLU A 90 3.43 -10.64 -6.11
N PHE A 91 2.73 -9.51 -5.98
CA PHE A 91 1.43 -9.44 -5.33
C PHE A 91 0.40 -10.32 -6.06
N ASP A 92 0.34 -10.23 -7.39
CA ASP A 92 -0.59 -10.99 -8.23
C ASP A 92 -0.20 -12.46 -8.39
N THR A 93 1.05 -12.82 -8.07
CA THR A 93 1.50 -14.21 -8.09
C THR A 93 1.08 -14.93 -6.81
N ASN A 94 0.43 -16.09 -6.91
CA ASN A 94 0.05 -16.90 -5.75
C ASN A 94 1.23 -17.67 -5.13
N ARG A 95 2.24 -16.93 -4.65
CA ARG A 95 3.28 -17.47 -3.78
C ARG A 95 2.75 -17.60 -2.35
N THR A 96 2.99 -18.75 -1.74
CA THR A 96 2.56 -19.07 -0.37
C THR A 96 3.14 -18.13 0.68
N ASP A 97 4.29 -17.50 0.39
CA ASP A 97 5.06 -16.71 1.34
C ASP A 97 4.35 -15.44 1.79
N TYR A 98 3.37 -14.95 1.02
CA TYR A 98 2.57 -13.76 1.36
C TYR A 98 1.15 -14.09 1.84
N ASN A 99 0.77 -15.38 1.84
CA ASN A 99 -0.60 -15.82 2.11
C ASN A 99 -0.92 -15.92 3.61
N ASN A 100 0.11 -16.00 4.46
CA ASN A 100 -0.05 -16.24 5.88
C ASN A 100 0.08 -14.94 6.69
N LEU A 101 -0.65 -14.87 7.81
CA LEU A 101 -0.46 -13.80 8.78
C LEU A 101 0.90 -13.97 9.48
N ILE A 102 1.61 -12.87 9.73
CA ILE A 102 2.90 -12.87 10.44
C ILE A 102 2.76 -13.28 11.91
N SER A 103 1.57 -13.09 12.48
CA SER A 103 1.24 -13.51 13.84
C SER A 103 -0.26 -13.77 13.98
N PRO A 104 -0.65 -14.76 14.80
CA PRO A 104 -2.06 -14.99 15.11
C PRO A 104 -2.58 -13.92 16.07
N ASP A 105 -3.76 -13.37 15.79
CA ASP A 105 -4.50 -12.47 16.67
C ASP A 105 -5.99 -12.53 16.30
N VAL A 106 -6.89 -12.57 17.28
CA VAL A 106 -8.35 -12.60 17.08
C VAL A 106 -8.85 -11.38 16.30
N ARG A 107 -8.13 -10.25 16.35
CA ARG A 107 -8.45 -9.04 15.58
C ARG A 107 -8.24 -9.23 14.07
N PHE A 108 -7.58 -10.31 13.66
CA PHE A 108 -7.43 -10.71 12.26
C PHE A 108 -8.47 -11.73 11.80
N ASP A 109 -9.50 -12.03 12.61
CA ASP A 109 -10.54 -12.98 12.24
C ASP A 109 -11.22 -12.62 10.91
N GLY A 110 -11.35 -13.63 10.05
CA GLY A 110 -11.89 -13.47 8.70
C GLY A 110 -11.01 -12.64 7.77
N VAL A 111 -9.72 -12.45 8.09
CA VAL A 111 -8.70 -12.04 7.11
C VAL A 111 -8.12 -13.30 6.46
N ASP A 112 -7.98 -13.22 5.14
CA ASP A 112 -7.32 -14.22 4.31
C ASP A 112 -6.45 -13.48 3.29
N ALA A 113 -5.13 -13.53 3.47
CA ALA A 113 -4.16 -12.88 2.58
C ALA A 113 -3.86 -13.70 1.31
N SER A 114 -4.42 -14.91 1.19
CA SER A 114 -4.36 -15.71 -0.04
C SER A 114 -5.40 -15.27 -1.08
N VAL A 115 -6.39 -14.46 -0.69
CA VAL A 115 -7.35 -13.86 -1.62
C VAL A 115 -6.64 -12.78 -2.45
N ILE A 116 -6.34 -13.12 -3.71
CA ILE A 116 -5.68 -12.21 -4.65
C ILE A 116 -6.75 -11.41 -5.39
N VAL A 117 -6.69 -10.09 -5.25
CA VAL A 117 -7.41 -9.13 -6.08
C VAL A 117 -6.37 -8.38 -6.89
N VAL A 118 -6.48 -8.44 -8.22
CA VAL A 118 -5.50 -7.82 -9.11
C VAL A 118 -5.48 -6.29 -8.89
N HIS A 119 -4.28 -5.74 -8.75
CA HIS A 119 -4.05 -4.31 -8.60
C HIS A 119 -2.94 -3.84 -9.54
N ASP A 120 -3.09 -2.66 -10.13
CA ASP A 120 -1.97 -1.99 -10.79
C ASP A 120 -0.99 -1.39 -9.76
N ALA A 121 0.20 -1.00 -10.24
CA ALA A 121 1.27 -0.44 -9.41
C ALA A 121 0.87 0.85 -8.67
N GLY A 122 0.04 1.70 -9.30
CA GLY A 122 -0.49 2.91 -8.68
C GLY A 122 -1.42 2.60 -7.53
N SER A 123 -2.37 1.68 -7.75
CA SER A 123 -3.31 1.21 -6.73
C SER A 123 -2.60 0.62 -5.50
N LEU A 124 -1.56 -0.18 -5.68
CA LEU A 124 -0.77 -0.73 -4.55
C LEU A 124 0.03 0.36 -3.81
N CYS A 125 0.60 1.31 -4.54
CA CYS A 125 1.29 2.46 -3.95
C CYS A 125 0.34 3.31 -3.10
N ASP A 126 -0.87 3.57 -3.59
CA ASP A 126 -1.89 4.32 -2.87
C ASP A 126 -2.43 3.56 -1.66
N LEU A 127 -2.57 2.23 -1.77
CA LEU A 127 -2.94 1.37 -0.65
C LEU A 127 -1.91 1.45 0.48
N TRP A 128 -0.61 1.38 0.14
CA TRP A 128 0.48 1.60 1.09
C TRP A 128 0.42 2.99 1.72
N LYS A 129 0.35 4.06 0.91
CA LYS A 129 0.31 5.45 1.42
C LYS A 129 -0.85 5.68 2.37
N LYS A 130 -2.03 5.15 2.04
CA LYS A 130 -3.22 5.23 2.89
C LYS A 130 -3.01 4.49 4.22
N CYS A 131 -2.46 3.28 4.17
CA CYS A 131 -2.15 2.51 5.38
C CYS A 131 -1.14 3.24 6.26
N ASN A 132 -0.03 3.72 5.68
CA ASN A 132 1.02 4.41 6.41
C ASN A 132 0.52 5.75 7.00
N SER A 133 -0.24 6.55 6.24
CA SER A 133 -0.81 7.80 6.75
C SER A 133 -1.74 7.56 7.96
N ASN A 134 -2.56 6.51 7.91
CA ASN A 134 -3.42 6.16 9.04
C ASN A 134 -2.63 5.62 10.24
N TYR A 135 -1.56 4.85 9.99
CA TYR A 135 -0.63 4.43 11.04
C TYR A 135 0.03 5.61 11.74
N MET A 136 0.53 6.60 11.00
CA MET A 136 1.14 7.79 11.58
C MET A 136 0.16 8.59 12.45
N LYS A 137 -1.10 8.69 12.03
CA LYS A 137 -2.16 9.32 12.84
C LYS A 137 -2.44 8.53 14.13
N ALA A 138 -2.60 7.21 14.02
CA ALA A 138 -2.83 6.35 15.17
C ALA A 138 -1.65 6.40 16.15
N MET A 139 -0.41 6.36 15.64
CA MET A 139 0.81 6.43 16.43
C MET A 139 0.97 7.77 17.14
N ALA A 140 0.68 8.89 16.47
CA ALA A 140 0.69 10.20 17.11
C ALA A 140 -0.35 10.31 18.24
N CYS A 141 -1.54 9.71 18.08
CA CYS A 141 -2.54 9.67 19.15
C CYS A 141 -2.13 8.76 20.31
N PHE A 142 -1.57 7.58 20.00
CA PHE A 142 -1.10 6.61 20.98
C PHE A 142 0.04 7.15 21.86
N THR A 143 1.00 7.88 21.26
CA THR A 143 2.12 8.45 22.02
C THR A 143 1.76 9.72 22.80
N ASN A 144 0.79 10.50 22.32
CA ASN A 144 0.35 11.72 23.01
C ASN A 144 -0.61 11.44 24.18
N SER A 145 -1.31 10.30 24.18
CA SER A 145 -2.23 9.98 25.27
C SER A 145 -1.46 9.51 26.50
N GLY A 146 -1.12 10.43 27.40
CA GLY A 146 -0.58 10.11 28.72
C GLY A 146 -1.60 9.46 29.68
N GLU A 147 -2.85 9.26 29.26
CA GLU A 147 -3.98 8.79 30.10
C GLU A 147 -4.96 7.82 29.39
N HIS A 148 -4.72 7.40 28.14
CA HIS A 148 -5.63 6.47 27.43
C HIS A 148 -4.98 5.09 27.25
N GLY A 149 -5.82 4.08 27.05
CA GLY A 149 -5.47 2.66 27.20
C GLY A 149 -4.24 2.20 26.40
N ASP A 150 -3.58 1.17 26.93
CA ASP A 150 -2.29 0.67 26.41
C ASP A 150 -2.40 -0.11 25.09
N ASP A 151 -3.63 -0.34 24.57
CA ASP A 151 -3.85 -1.08 23.33
C ASP A 151 -3.86 -0.16 22.10
N PHE A 152 -2.80 -0.24 21.29
CA PHE A 152 -2.67 0.51 20.04
C PHE A 152 -3.86 0.30 19.07
N PHE A 153 -4.56 -0.84 19.14
CA PHE A 153 -5.71 -1.11 18.27
C PHE A 153 -6.84 -0.08 18.45
N ASP A 154 -7.04 0.44 19.66
CA ASP A 154 -8.09 1.42 19.97
C ASP A 154 -7.88 2.73 19.19
N TYR A 155 -6.65 3.03 18.81
CA TYR A 155 -6.25 4.21 18.03
C TYR A 155 -6.33 3.98 16.52
N CYS A 156 -6.48 2.74 16.09
CA CYS A 156 -6.57 2.38 14.67
C CYS A 156 -7.98 2.63 14.09
N GLY A 157 -8.99 2.97 14.91
CA GLY A 157 -10.37 3.17 14.44
C GLY A 157 -10.95 1.93 13.75
N GLY A 158 -10.56 0.74 14.20
CA GLY A 158 -10.96 -0.55 13.59
C GLY A 158 -10.24 -0.89 12.29
N ALA A 159 -9.26 -0.09 11.84
CA ALA A 159 -8.49 -0.37 10.63
C ALA A 159 -7.46 -1.49 10.87
N VAL A 160 -7.87 -2.74 10.64
CA VAL A 160 -7.04 -3.94 10.87
C VAL A 160 -5.68 -3.89 10.17
N GLY A 161 -5.60 -3.36 8.95
CA GLY A 161 -4.32 -3.23 8.23
C GLY A 161 -3.32 -2.28 8.92
N VAL A 162 -3.80 -1.25 9.63
CA VAL A 162 -2.95 -0.32 10.38
C VAL A 162 -2.37 -1.01 11.62
N PHE A 163 -3.19 -1.78 12.31
CA PHE A 163 -2.74 -2.61 13.42
C PHE A 163 -1.76 -3.69 12.96
N TYR A 164 -2.01 -4.29 11.79
CA TYR A 164 -1.12 -5.27 11.19
C TYR A 164 0.25 -4.65 10.85
N LEU A 165 0.28 -3.42 10.32
CA LEU A 165 1.54 -2.69 10.10
C LEU A 165 2.35 -2.52 11.40
N ARG A 166 1.68 -2.24 12.53
CA ARG A 166 2.36 -2.23 13.85
C ARG A 166 3.00 -3.59 14.16
N LYS A 167 2.28 -4.69 13.93
CA LYS A 167 2.82 -6.05 14.11
C LYS A 167 3.99 -6.35 13.16
N CYS A 168 3.95 -5.87 11.92
CA CYS A 168 5.08 -5.98 11.00
C CYS A 168 6.33 -5.28 11.55
N LEU A 169 6.17 -4.09 12.12
CA LEU A 169 7.26 -3.31 12.72
C LEU A 169 7.76 -3.88 14.06
N GLU A 170 6.94 -4.61 14.80
CA GLU A 170 7.37 -5.38 15.97
C GLU A 170 8.29 -6.55 15.60
N ILE A 171 8.23 -7.04 14.36
CA ILE A 171 9.11 -8.11 13.86
C ILE A 171 10.30 -7.52 13.10
N LYS A 172 10.07 -6.49 12.27
CA LYS A 172 11.05 -5.88 11.36
C LYS A 172 11.39 -4.45 11.78
N HIS A 173 12.05 -4.34 12.93
CA HIS A 173 12.39 -3.08 13.59
C HIS A 173 13.29 -2.16 12.76
N ASP A 174 14.08 -2.72 11.83
CA ASP A 174 14.94 -1.98 10.90
C ASP A 174 14.14 -1.08 9.94
N LEU A 175 12.85 -1.37 9.72
CA LEU A 175 11.96 -0.54 8.90
C LEU A 175 11.26 0.59 9.67
N THR A 176 11.33 0.61 11.01
CA THR A 176 10.60 1.59 11.83
C THR A 176 10.96 3.03 11.49
N SER A 177 12.25 3.35 11.37
CA SER A 177 12.70 4.70 11.05
C SER A 177 12.20 5.19 9.68
N PHE A 178 12.12 4.28 8.69
CA PHE A 178 11.58 4.58 7.38
C PHE A 178 10.05 4.80 7.42
N VAL A 179 9.32 3.86 8.04
CA VAL A 179 7.84 3.93 8.10
C VAL A 179 7.39 5.16 8.88
N GLU A 180 8.02 5.42 10.03
CA GLU A 180 7.70 6.55 10.91
C GLU A 180 8.32 7.88 10.47
N GLY A 181 9.38 7.84 9.65
CA GLY A 181 9.99 9.03 9.05
C GLY A 181 9.15 9.68 7.95
N GLY A 182 8.13 8.97 7.44
CA GLY A 182 7.27 9.42 6.35
C GLY A 182 7.94 9.34 4.97
N LEU A 183 7.12 9.22 3.92
CA LEU A 183 7.61 9.40 2.55
C LEU A 183 7.90 10.90 2.38
N ARG A 184 9.14 11.28 2.09
CA ARG A 184 9.48 12.69 1.80
C ARG A 184 8.55 13.20 0.69
N GLU A 185 7.83 14.27 0.94
CA GLU A 185 7.05 14.97 -0.10
C GLU A 185 8.02 15.40 -1.20
N CYS A 186 7.65 15.17 -2.47
CA CYS A 186 8.52 15.47 -3.60
C CYS A 186 8.63 16.97 -3.94
N ASP A 187 8.06 17.84 -3.10
CA ASP A 187 7.87 19.26 -3.40
C ASP A 187 8.87 20.19 -2.66
N GLN A 188 10.11 19.76 -2.46
CA GLN A 188 11.19 20.65 -1.99
C GLN A 188 12.43 20.68 -2.90
N LEU A 189 12.20 20.71 -4.22
CA LEU A 189 13.22 21.13 -5.18
C LEU A 189 12.71 22.35 -5.94
N ASP A 190 12.66 23.50 -5.26
CA ASP A 190 12.78 24.81 -5.87
C ASP A 190 13.24 25.83 -4.81
N SER A 191 14.55 26.06 -4.75
CA SER A 191 15.21 27.34 -4.40
C SER A 191 16.69 27.29 -4.79
#